data_AF-A0A151WQS3-F1
#
_entry.id   AF-A0A151WQS3-F1
#
_cell.length_a   1.000
_cell.length_b   1.000
_cell.length_c   1.000
_cell.angle_alpha   90.00
_cell.angle_beta   90.00
_cell.angle_gamma   90.00
#
_symmetry.space_group_name_H-M   'P 1'
#
loop_
_entity.id
_entity.type
_entity.pdbx_description
1 polymer ?
#
loop_
_entity_poly.entity_id
_entity_poly.type
_entity_poly.pdbx_seq_one_letter_code
_entity_poly.pdbx_strand_id
1 'polypeptide(L)'
;VDPDDAMTHDLTTTLRSELAALEYKRDRLMSELQEMKSTVRSRDQRVVELQVEADQLREQAARQNAVISSLKKRIQELEERERNLYASQGRNEIMIQGLQRDVKYHEEKVREYDKKIRQLEHNISEEIQLKERARLNLQDFVRRLAHALNVEYCETVHHSPEMVIHKTEELVQEVNRLRTKSTNVETQLTGVEVDFRTCRDALDRSTTEKEQLQRQVSVQLVDIDRLRQEKECLEMQYRVAEKDMNDLRDKLVNANRSLTSATGNISNQEALICQLREDLKAREEKTQRVQNEFRHLLESVAILISTPSRFVESHENSIKDRIREILADNKDQLLKIQSLREKVNTATESTNRQSELVESTMMKIRSLEEERAAQEAKIHKLESELTSSDLSRESLRRDKQTFITFLDRLGKAMQMDEISQEIGLDLQTESLLVRAEQLTRLETDKLVDKCLPHVAVFVLQLHDLTEDSARAIIPRASLSQRSKPLAQAKRLREKLHRILRHPLRRHSFHSFIVEHP
;
A
#
# COMPACT_ATOMS: atom_id res chain seq x y z
N VAL A 1 2.34 33.26 65.45
CA VAL A 1 2.86 32.58 64.26
C VAL A 1 4.33 32.92 64.22
N ASP A 2 5.19 31.96 64.57
CA ASP A 2 6.61 32.23 64.71
C ASP A 2 7.27 32.41 63.33
N PRO A 3 8.16 33.41 63.16
CA PRO A 3 8.85 33.64 61.90
C PRO A 3 9.82 32.49 61.54
N ASP A 4 10.36 31.77 62.53
CA ASP A 4 11.21 30.60 62.30
C ASP A 4 10.44 29.42 61.67
N ASP A 5 9.16 29.25 62.00
CA ASP A 5 8.32 28.16 61.50
C ASP A 5 7.94 28.37 60.02
N ALA A 6 7.82 29.63 59.60
CA ALA A 6 7.63 29.99 58.19
C ALA A 6 8.92 29.79 57.37
N MET A 7 10.07 30.21 57.89
CA MET A 7 11.36 30.12 57.19
C MET A 7 11.83 28.67 57.03
N THR A 8 11.60 27.82 58.03
CA THR A 8 11.86 26.38 57.95
C THR A 8 10.89 25.66 57.01
N HIS A 9 9.62 26.07 56.94
CA HIS A 9 8.69 25.54 55.93
C HIS A 9 9.12 25.91 54.50
N ASP A 10 9.51 27.15 54.22
CA ASP A 10 9.98 27.57 52.89
C ASP A 10 11.23 26.80 52.44
N LEU A 11 12.21 26.66 53.34
CA LEU A 11 13.41 25.84 53.09
C LEU A 11 13.05 24.38 52.80
N THR A 12 12.11 23.80 53.55
CA THR A 12 11.63 22.43 53.34
C THR A 12 10.91 22.27 51.99
N THR A 13 10.19 23.30 51.54
CA THR A 13 9.50 23.29 50.23
C THR A 13 10.51 23.39 49.09
N THR A 14 11.56 24.19 49.25
CA THR A 14 12.67 24.33 48.29
C THR A 14 13.47 23.03 48.17
N LEU A 15 13.83 22.40 49.30
CA LEU A 15 14.51 21.10 49.29
C LEU A 15 13.65 20.00 48.65
N ARG A 16 12.32 20.04 48.81
CA ARG A 16 11.38 19.11 48.14
C ARG A 16 11.29 19.36 46.63
N SER A 17 11.30 20.62 46.18
CA SER A 17 11.26 20.93 44.75
C SER A 17 12.60 20.61 44.05
N GLU A 18 13.73 20.84 44.72
CA GLU A 18 15.05 20.41 44.27
C GLU A 18 15.16 18.88 44.20
N LEU A 19 14.67 18.16 45.23
CA LEU A 19 14.61 16.69 45.21
C LEU A 19 13.79 16.21 44.00
N ALA A 20 12.57 16.72 43.81
CA ALA A 20 11.71 16.34 42.70
C ALA A 20 12.33 16.67 41.32
N ALA A 21 13.05 17.79 41.20
CA ALA A 21 13.78 18.15 39.98
C ALA A 21 14.96 17.21 39.70
N LEU A 22 15.68 16.77 40.74
CA LEU A 22 16.75 15.78 40.63
C LEU A 22 16.22 14.38 40.30
N GLU A 23 15.07 13.98 40.86
CA GLU A 23 14.39 12.72 40.51
C GLU A 23 13.89 12.72 39.08
N TYR A 24 13.24 13.79 38.63
CA TYR A 24 12.85 13.96 37.23
C TYR A 24 14.07 13.89 36.28
N LYS A 25 15.17 14.55 36.65
CA LYS A 25 16.43 14.50 35.87
C LYS A 25 17.04 13.09 35.85
N ARG A 26 17.03 12.36 36.98
CA ARG A 26 17.43 10.96 37.08
C ARG A 26 16.61 10.09 36.12
N ASP A 27 15.29 10.19 36.18
CA ASP A 27 14.40 9.32 35.42
C ASP A 27 14.45 9.63 33.91
N ARG A 28 14.58 10.90 33.56
CA ARG A 28 14.87 11.32 32.19
C ARG A 28 16.20 10.74 31.68
N LEU A 29 17.29 10.90 32.43
CA LEU A 29 18.60 10.37 32.04
C LEU A 29 18.61 8.83 31.98
N MET A 30 17.86 8.15 32.85
CA MET A 30 17.66 6.70 32.80
C MET A 30 16.92 6.26 31.54
N SER A 31 15.88 7.01 31.13
CA SER A 31 15.17 6.77 29.87
C SER A 31 16.06 7.00 28.65
N GLU A 32 16.76 8.14 28.58
CA GLU A 32 17.72 8.47 27.50
C GLU A 32 18.84 7.42 27.42
N LEU A 33 19.35 6.94 28.55
CA LEU A 33 20.37 5.88 28.61
C LEU A 33 19.83 4.51 28.16
N GLN A 34 18.55 4.19 28.43
CA GLN A 34 17.93 2.95 27.97
C GLN A 34 17.67 2.97 26.46
N GLU A 35 17.28 4.13 25.91
CA GLU A 35 17.16 4.36 24.46
C GLU A 35 18.53 4.33 23.76
N MET A 36 19.57 4.89 24.38
CA MET A 36 20.94 4.76 23.88
C MET A 36 21.39 3.29 23.86
N LYS A 37 21.04 2.50 24.89
CA LYS A 37 21.33 1.06 24.93
C LYS A 37 20.52 0.26 23.90
N SER A 38 19.31 0.66 23.51
CA SER A 38 18.55 -0.05 22.48
C SER A 38 19.07 0.29 21.08
N THR A 39 19.39 1.56 20.83
CA THR A 39 19.98 2.02 19.55
C THR A 39 21.40 1.49 19.32
N VAL A 40 22.22 1.34 20.36
CA VAL A 40 23.51 0.65 20.24
C VAL A 40 23.30 -0.83 19.88
N ARG A 41 22.44 -1.56 20.60
CA ARG A 41 22.14 -2.97 20.30
C ARG A 41 21.60 -3.19 18.87
N SER A 42 20.79 -2.27 18.34
CA SER A 42 20.31 -2.38 16.95
C SER A 42 21.39 -2.11 15.92
N ARG A 43 22.36 -1.23 16.23
CA ARG A 43 23.56 -1.02 15.40
C ARG A 43 24.49 -2.22 15.43
N ASP A 44 24.74 -2.79 16.60
CA ASP A 44 25.59 -3.99 16.75
C ASP A 44 25.01 -5.17 15.95
N GLN A 45 23.69 -5.40 16.05
CA GLN A 45 22.98 -6.40 15.25
C GLN A 45 23.16 -6.15 13.74
N ARG A 46 23.01 -4.90 13.28
CA ARG A 46 23.20 -4.55 11.86
C ARG A 46 24.65 -4.69 11.40
N VAL A 47 25.64 -4.46 12.28
CA VAL A 47 27.06 -4.72 11.97
C VAL A 47 27.31 -6.22 11.78
N VAL A 48 26.71 -7.08 12.62
CA VAL A 48 26.80 -8.55 12.45
C VAL A 48 26.16 -9.00 11.14
N GLU A 49 24.98 -8.46 10.78
CA GLU A 49 24.31 -8.77 9.50
C GLU A 49 25.17 -8.39 8.28
N LEU A 50 25.73 -7.17 8.27
CA LEU A 50 26.62 -6.70 7.20
C LEU A 50 27.93 -7.49 7.14
N GLN A 51 28.45 -7.95 8.28
CA GLN A 51 29.63 -8.81 8.31
C GLN A 51 29.36 -10.16 7.65
N VAL A 52 28.21 -10.78 7.96
CA VAL A 52 27.78 -12.06 7.33
C VAL A 52 27.58 -11.89 5.83
N GLU A 53 26.96 -10.80 5.38
CA GLU A 53 26.81 -10.49 3.94
C GLU A 53 28.18 -10.33 3.25
N ALA A 54 29.11 -9.59 3.87
CA ALA A 54 30.46 -9.41 3.35
C ALA A 54 31.27 -10.72 3.31
N ASP A 55 31.05 -11.64 4.25
CA ASP A 55 31.66 -12.97 4.27
C ASP A 55 31.10 -13.85 3.13
N GLN A 56 29.77 -13.83 2.92
CA GLN A 56 29.12 -14.55 1.80
C GLN A 56 29.60 -14.05 0.44
N LEU A 57 29.71 -12.73 0.24
CA LEU A 57 30.23 -12.14 -1.00
C LEU A 57 31.69 -12.54 -1.27
N ARG A 58 32.53 -12.58 -0.22
CA ARG A 58 33.92 -13.07 -0.33
C ARG A 58 33.97 -14.55 -0.69
N GLU A 59 33.11 -15.39 -0.12
CA GLU A 59 33.02 -16.80 -0.48
C GLU A 59 32.56 -16.99 -1.94
N GLN A 60 31.55 -16.25 -2.38
CA GLN A 60 31.06 -16.29 -3.77
C GLN A 60 32.15 -15.88 -4.76
N ALA A 61 32.90 -14.81 -4.46
CA ALA A 61 34.03 -14.39 -5.27
C ALA A 61 35.15 -15.46 -5.33
N ALA A 62 35.45 -16.14 -4.21
CA ALA A 62 36.40 -17.24 -4.19
C ALA A 62 35.95 -18.42 -5.06
N ARG A 63 34.67 -18.81 -4.97
CA ARG A 63 34.06 -19.87 -5.81
C ARG A 63 34.11 -19.50 -7.30
N GLN A 64 33.79 -18.26 -7.67
CA GLN A 64 33.89 -17.77 -9.06
C GLN A 64 35.34 -17.80 -9.57
N ASN A 65 36.31 -17.33 -8.77
CA ASN A 65 37.72 -17.35 -9.14
C ASN A 65 38.28 -18.77 -9.33
N ALA A 66 37.80 -19.75 -8.55
CA ALA A 66 38.14 -21.16 -8.74
C ALA A 66 37.61 -21.70 -10.09
N VAL A 67 36.36 -21.38 -10.46
CA VAL A 67 35.78 -21.73 -11.76
C VAL A 67 36.55 -21.08 -12.91
N ILE A 68 36.85 -19.79 -12.83
CA ILE A 68 37.65 -19.06 -13.84
C ILE A 68 39.03 -19.69 -14.01
N SER A 69 39.69 -20.07 -12.91
CA SER A 69 41.01 -20.72 -12.95
C SER A 69 40.96 -22.11 -13.60
N SER A 70 39.92 -22.89 -13.31
CA SER A 70 39.66 -24.19 -13.94
C SER A 70 39.43 -24.06 -15.45
N LEU A 71 38.60 -23.09 -15.87
CA LEU A 71 38.33 -22.81 -17.28
C LEU A 71 39.59 -22.34 -18.03
N LYS A 72 40.39 -21.44 -17.42
CA LYS A 72 41.68 -21.01 -18.00
C LYS A 72 42.64 -22.17 -18.21
N LYS A 73 42.79 -23.06 -17.21
CA LYS A 73 43.59 -24.28 -17.35
C LYS A 73 43.05 -25.15 -18.49
N ARG A 74 41.73 -25.34 -18.57
CA ARG A 74 41.13 -26.17 -19.62
C ARG A 74 41.35 -25.61 -21.03
N ILE A 75 41.33 -24.29 -21.19
CA ILE A 75 41.67 -23.63 -22.46
C ILE A 75 43.13 -23.91 -22.84
N GLN A 76 44.08 -23.71 -21.92
CA GLN A 76 45.51 -24.00 -22.17
C GLN A 76 45.75 -25.48 -22.56
N GLU A 77 45.08 -26.43 -21.90
CA GLU A 77 45.16 -27.84 -22.28
C GLU A 77 44.56 -28.15 -23.67
N LEU A 78 43.63 -27.34 -24.17
CA LEU A 78 43.06 -27.50 -25.51
C LEU A 78 43.99 -26.89 -26.56
N GLU A 79 44.50 -25.67 -26.32
CA GLU A 79 45.51 -25.01 -27.16
C GLU A 79 46.79 -25.84 -27.30
N GLU A 80 47.19 -26.57 -26.24
CA GLU A 80 48.32 -27.48 -26.29
C GLU A 80 48.04 -28.76 -27.09
N ARG A 81 46.85 -29.35 -26.94
CA ARG A 81 46.43 -30.49 -27.79
C ARG A 81 46.37 -30.09 -29.26
N GLU A 82 45.86 -28.91 -29.57
CA GLU A 82 45.80 -28.36 -30.93
C GLU A 82 47.20 -28.16 -31.54
N ARG A 83 48.13 -27.52 -30.81
CA ARG A 83 49.54 -27.40 -31.23
C ARG A 83 50.19 -28.77 -31.50
N ASN A 84 49.93 -29.76 -30.64
CA ASN A 84 50.43 -31.12 -30.81
C ASN A 84 49.82 -31.83 -32.03
N LEU A 85 48.52 -31.61 -32.31
CA LEU A 85 47.86 -32.14 -33.51
C LEU A 85 48.46 -31.53 -34.79
N TYR A 86 48.64 -30.21 -34.86
CA TYR A 86 49.29 -29.57 -36.01
C TYR A 86 50.73 -30.07 -36.22
N ALA A 87 51.51 -30.20 -35.15
CA ALA A 87 52.87 -30.76 -35.24
C ALA A 87 52.86 -32.22 -35.73
N SER A 88 51.88 -33.03 -35.32
CA SER A 88 51.75 -34.41 -35.79
C SER A 88 51.26 -34.49 -37.23
N GLN A 89 50.32 -33.62 -37.63
CA GLN A 89 49.84 -33.51 -39.01
C GLN A 89 50.98 -33.16 -39.95
N GLY A 90 51.83 -32.18 -39.59
CA GLY A 90 53.01 -31.83 -40.40
C GLY A 90 53.99 -32.99 -40.60
N ARG A 91 54.23 -33.82 -39.57
CA ARG A 91 55.05 -35.04 -39.71
C ARG A 91 54.39 -36.09 -40.61
N ASN A 92 53.09 -36.31 -40.45
CA ASN A 92 52.33 -37.26 -41.26
C ASN A 92 52.30 -36.83 -42.73
N GLU A 93 52.14 -35.54 -43.01
CA GLU A 93 52.19 -34.97 -44.36
C GLU A 93 53.55 -35.23 -45.04
N ILE A 94 54.66 -35.00 -44.33
CA ILE A 94 56.02 -35.31 -44.81
C ILE A 94 56.18 -36.82 -45.09
N MET A 95 55.65 -37.68 -44.23
CA MET A 95 55.67 -39.13 -44.42
C MET A 95 54.85 -39.56 -45.66
N ILE A 96 53.65 -39.02 -45.84
CA ILE A 96 52.80 -39.27 -47.01
C ILE A 96 53.50 -38.83 -48.30
N GLN A 97 54.11 -37.65 -48.31
CA GLN A 97 54.91 -37.17 -49.46
C GLN A 97 56.15 -38.05 -49.72
N GLY A 98 56.70 -38.69 -48.68
CA GLY A 98 57.71 -39.76 -48.79
C GLY A 98 57.17 -40.95 -49.56
N LEU A 99 56.12 -41.59 -49.02
CA LEU A 99 55.50 -42.77 -49.61
C LEU A 99 54.98 -42.53 -51.04
N GLN A 100 54.45 -41.34 -51.33
CA GLN A 100 54.04 -40.96 -52.70
C GLN A 100 55.21 -40.89 -53.70
N ARG A 101 56.42 -40.51 -53.26
CA ARG A 101 57.62 -40.54 -54.10
C ARG A 101 58.07 -41.98 -54.35
N ASP A 102 58.05 -42.80 -53.30
CA ASP A 102 58.47 -44.20 -53.38
C ASP A 102 57.50 -45.02 -54.26
N VAL A 103 56.19 -44.81 -54.15
CA VAL A 103 55.18 -45.40 -55.04
C VAL A 103 55.44 -45.04 -56.50
N LYS A 104 55.65 -43.76 -56.83
CA LYS A 104 55.95 -43.34 -58.21
C LYS A 104 57.23 -43.98 -58.75
N TYR A 105 58.27 -44.08 -57.93
CA TYR A 105 59.52 -44.74 -58.29
C TYR A 105 59.31 -46.24 -58.57
N HIS A 106 58.52 -46.93 -57.74
CA HIS A 106 58.18 -48.34 -57.97
C HIS A 106 57.29 -48.55 -59.20
N GLU A 107 56.32 -47.67 -59.48
CA GLU A 107 55.54 -47.68 -60.73
C GLU A 107 56.42 -47.49 -61.97
N GLU A 108 57.43 -46.62 -61.90
CA GLU A 108 58.42 -46.44 -62.97
C GLU A 108 59.26 -47.70 -63.19
N LYS A 109 59.70 -48.36 -62.10
CA LYS A 109 60.42 -49.64 -62.18
C LYS A 109 59.56 -50.77 -62.74
N VAL A 110 58.28 -50.87 -62.36
CA VAL A 110 57.33 -51.83 -62.96
C VAL A 110 57.21 -51.56 -64.47
N ARG A 111 57.02 -50.30 -64.89
CA ARG A 111 56.96 -49.91 -66.31
C ARG A 111 58.27 -50.19 -67.07
N GLU A 112 59.42 -50.15 -66.41
CA GLU A 112 60.72 -50.54 -66.99
C GLU A 112 60.81 -52.06 -67.18
N TYR A 113 60.46 -52.85 -66.16
CA TYR A 113 60.46 -54.31 -66.24
C TYR A 113 59.45 -54.84 -67.25
N ASP A 114 58.25 -54.27 -67.34
CA ASP A 114 57.24 -54.58 -68.36
C ASP A 114 57.76 -54.42 -69.79
N LYS A 115 58.55 -53.37 -70.06
CA LYS A 115 59.20 -53.18 -71.37
C LYS A 115 60.25 -54.25 -71.62
N LYS A 116 61.03 -54.59 -70.60
CA LYS A 116 62.08 -55.61 -70.68
C LYS A 116 61.51 -57.02 -70.90
N ILE A 117 60.39 -57.35 -70.25
CA ILE A 117 59.65 -58.60 -70.45
C ILE A 117 59.17 -58.69 -71.91
N ARG A 118 58.45 -57.68 -72.41
CA ARG A 118 57.97 -57.64 -73.81
C ARG A 118 59.09 -57.78 -74.83
N GLN A 119 60.26 -57.18 -74.58
CA GLN A 119 61.43 -57.36 -75.44
C GLN A 119 61.97 -58.79 -75.42
N LEU A 120 62.02 -59.43 -74.25
CA LEU A 120 62.46 -60.84 -74.14
C LEU A 120 61.46 -61.80 -74.81
N GLU A 121 60.15 -61.56 -74.65
CA GLU A 121 59.09 -62.32 -75.35
C GLU A 121 59.22 -62.22 -76.88
N HIS A 122 59.54 -61.02 -77.39
CA HIS A 122 59.81 -60.80 -78.81
C HIS A 122 61.04 -61.58 -79.29
N ASN A 123 62.17 -61.46 -78.58
CA ASN A 123 63.42 -62.16 -78.92
C ASN A 123 63.24 -63.70 -78.89
N ILE A 124 62.53 -64.24 -77.89
CA ILE A 124 62.21 -65.68 -77.82
C ILE A 124 61.36 -66.12 -79.01
N SER A 125 60.38 -65.30 -79.42
CA SER A 125 59.53 -65.58 -80.58
C SER A 125 60.34 -65.62 -81.89
N GLU A 126 61.32 -64.74 -82.04
CA GLU A 126 62.24 -64.71 -83.19
C GLU A 126 63.14 -65.96 -83.23
N GLU A 127 63.76 -66.32 -82.10
CA GLU A 127 64.60 -67.53 -81.97
C GLU A 127 63.84 -68.83 -82.27
N ILE A 128 62.57 -68.93 -81.83
CA ILE A 128 61.72 -70.07 -82.15
C ILE A 128 61.51 -70.19 -83.67
N GLN A 129 61.30 -69.08 -84.39
CA GLN A 129 61.15 -69.10 -85.84
C GLN A 129 62.46 -69.51 -86.54
N LEU A 130 63.61 -69.04 -86.06
CA LEU A 130 64.93 -69.42 -86.61
C LEU A 130 65.20 -70.92 -86.41
N LYS A 131 64.95 -71.44 -85.21
CA LYS A 131 65.09 -72.87 -84.88
C LYS A 131 64.21 -73.75 -85.77
N GLU A 132 62.95 -73.35 -86.00
CA GLU A 132 62.01 -74.14 -86.80
C GLU A 132 62.41 -74.19 -88.28
N ARG A 133 62.92 -73.08 -88.84
CA ARG A 133 63.52 -73.07 -90.19
C ARG A 133 64.71 -74.03 -90.30
N ALA A 134 65.61 -74.04 -89.30
CA ALA A 134 66.75 -74.95 -89.28
C ALA A 134 66.32 -76.43 -89.17
N ARG A 135 65.28 -76.73 -88.38
CA ARG A 135 64.72 -78.08 -88.21
C ARG A 135 64.20 -78.67 -89.53
N LEU A 136 63.48 -77.86 -90.32
CA LEU A 136 62.96 -78.27 -91.62
C LEU A 136 64.08 -78.60 -92.61
N ASN A 137 65.10 -77.74 -92.69
CA ASN A 137 66.27 -77.96 -93.57
C ASN A 137 66.99 -79.29 -93.26
N LEU A 138 67.12 -79.66 -91.98
CA LEU A 138 67.75 -80.91 -91.57
C LEU A 138 66.91 -82.15 -91.95
N GLN A 139 65.57 -82.09 -91.81
CA GLN A 139 64.70 -83.20 -92.19
C GLN A 139 64.76 -83.50 -93.70
N ASP A 140 64.87 -82.46 -94.53
CA ASP A 140 65.04 -82.61 -95.97
C ASP A 140 66.42 -83.19 -96.36
N PHE A 141 67.46 -82.94 -95.57
CA PHE A 141 68.78 -83.56 -95.75
C PHE A 141 68.76 -85.06 -95.40
N VAL A 142 68.22 -85.43 -94.24
CA VAL A 142 68.14 -86.84 -93.80
C VAL A 142 67.35 -87.71 -94.78
N ARG A 143 66.26 -87.17 -95.35
CA ARG A 143 65.44 -87.88 -96.35
C ARG A 143 66.21 -88.21 -97.63
N ARG A 144 67.20 -87.39 -98.01
CA ARG A 144 68.09 -87.65 -99.16
C ARG A 144 69.13 -88.72 -98.83
N LEU A 145 69.67 -88.72 -97.60
CA LEU A 145 70.68 -89.69 -97.16
C LEU A 145 70.10 -91.11 -97.03
N ALA A 146 68.88 -91.25 -96.49
CA ALA A 146 68.21 -92.53 -96.32
C ALA A 146 67.94 -93.27 -97.67
N HIS A 147 67.88 -92.54 -98.78
CA HIS A 147 67.70 -93.12 -100.11
C HIS A 147 68.97 -93.81 -100.66
N ALA A 148 70.14 -93.58 -100.06
CA ALA A 148 71.44 -93.91 -100.66
C ALA A 148 72.11 -95.22 -100.19
N LEU A 149 71.57 -95.92 -99.17
CA LEU A 149 72.33 -96.92 -98.38
C LEU A 149 71.65 -98.31 -98.25
N ASN A 150 71.02 -98.80 -99.33
CA ASN A 150 70.26 -100.06 -99.30
C ASN A 150 71.16 -101.32 -99.30
N VAL A 151 70.83 -102.36 -98.48
CA VAL A 151 71.15 -103.82 -98.56
C VAL A 151 71.66 -104.48 -97.25
N GLU A 152 71.21 -105.72 -97.00
CA GLU A 152 71.63 -106.68 -95.95
C GLU A 152 72.40 -107.89 -96.55
N TYR A 153 73.21 -108.63 -95.76
CA TYR A 153 73.12 -110.11 -95.52
C TYR A 153 74.42 -110.74 -94.93
N CYS A 154 74.33 -111.99 -94.47
CA CYS A 154 75.27 -112.81 -93.70
C CYS A 154 76.28 -113.66 -94.53
N GLU A 155 77.27 -114.30 -93.90
CA GLU A 155 77.27 -115.76 -93.55
C GLU A 155 78.68 -116.32 -93.14
N THR A 156 78.76 -117.61 -92.79
CA THR A 156 79.77 -118.37 -92.00
C THR A 156 81.04 -118.85 -92.75
N VAL A 157 81.99 -119.53 -92.05
CA VAL A 157 82.58 -120.86 -92.41
C VAL A 157 83.72 -121.34 -91.45
N HIS A 158 83.83 -122.66 -91.21
CA HIS A 158 84.92 -123.37 -90.51
C HIS A 158 86.20 -123.50 -91.39
N HIS A 159 87.41 -123.45 -90.82
CA HIS A 159 88.60 -123.14 -91.64
C HIS A 159 89.70 -124.23 -91.73
N SER A 160 90.43 -124.18 -92.87
CA SER A 160 91.58 -125.00 -93.33
C SER A 160 92.87 -124.66 -92.54
N PRO A 161 93.93 -125.49 -92.46
CA PRO A 161 95.13 -125.24 -91.63
C PRO A 161 95.84 -123.86 -91.73
N GLU A 162 95.64 -123.08 -92.80
CA GLU A 162 95.88 -121.63 -92.84
C GLU A 162 95.31 -120.92 -91.59
N MET A 163 94.22 -121.45 -91.02
CA MET A 163 93.67 -121.26 -89.66
C MET A 163 94.69 -120.92 -88.61
N VAL A 164 95.88 -121.51 -88.63
CA VAL A 164 96.83 -121.44 -87.50
C VAL A 164 97.78 -120.26 -87.67
N ILE A 165 98.15 -119.94 -88.92
CA ILE A 165 98.79 -118.66 -89.25
C ILE A 165 97.76 -117.55 -89.08
N HIS A 166 96.54 -117.75 -89.60
CA HIS A 166 95.39 -116.91 -89.32
C HIS A 166 95.12 -116.80 -87.81
N LYS A 167 95.30 -117.85 -87.00
CA LYS A 167 95.18 -117.78 -85.53
C LYS A 167 96.25 -116.92 -84.91
N THR A 168 97.44 -116.91 -85.49
CA THR A 168 98.58 -116.11 -85.01
C THR A 168 98.41 -114.65 -85.42
N GLU A 169 97.94 -114.40 -86.64
CA GLU A 169 97.52 -113.08 -87.12
C GLU A 169 96.31 -112.56 -86.35
N GLU A 170 95.29 -113.38 -86.12
CA GLU A 170 94.15 -113.14 -85.23
C GLU A 170 94.64 -112.83 -83.82
N LEU A 171 95.62 -113.56 -83.26
CA LEU A 171 96.16 -113.28 -81.92
C LEU A 171 96.94 -111.96 -81.88
N VAL A 172 97.66 -111.59 -82.93
CA VAL A 172 98.34 -110.28 -83.02
C VAL A 172 97.33 -109.15 -83.26
N GLN A 173 96.33 -109.37 -84.09
CA GLN A 173 95.19 -108.46 -84.28
C GLN A 173 94.40 -108.32 -82.98
N GLU A 174 94.20 -109.40 -82.23
CA GLU A 174 93.53 -109.45 -80.93
C GLU A 174 94.35 -108.73 -79.87
N VAL A 175 95.67 -108.91 -79.81
CA VAL A 175 96.55 -108.14 -78.91
C VAL A 175 96.51 -106.65 -79.25
N ASN A 176 96.54 -106.28 -80.53
CA ASN A 176 96.40 -104.88 -80.94
C ASN A 176 94.99 -104.33 -80.64
N ARG A 177 93.94 -105.12 -80.86
CA ARG A 177 92.55 -104.79 -80.53
C ARG A 177 92.34 -104.64 -79.04
N LEU A 178 92.95 -105.50 -78.22
CA LEU A 178 92.93 -105.45 -76.76
C LEU A 178 93.75 -104.26 -76.24
N ARG A 179 94.88 -103.91 -76.86
CA ARG A 179 95.63 -102.69 -76.54
C ARG A 179 94.81 -101.44 -76.84
N THR A 180 94.23 -101.33 -78.05
CA THR A 180 93.30 -100.24 -78.40
C THR A 180 92.08 -100.21 -77.47
N LYS A 181 91.55 -101.38 -77.08
CA LYS A 181 90.46 -101.47 -76.10
C LYS A 181 90.91 -101.00 -74.71
N SER A 182 92.13 -101.30 -74.26
CA SER A 182 92.71 -100.81 -73.00
C SER A 182 92.79 -99.28 -73.02
N THR A 183 93.42 -98.70 -74.06
CA THR A 183 93.54 -97.24 -74.20
C THR A 183 92.17 -96.55 -74.32
N ASN A 184 91.19 -97.18 -74.99
CA ASN A 184 89.81 -96.68 -75.01
C ASN A 184 89.14 -96.74 -73.63
N VAL A 185 89.34 -97.82 -72.87
CA VAL A 185 88.81 -97.96 -71.49
C VAL A 185 89.50 -96.98 -70.54
N GLU A 186 90.80 -96.77 -70.65
CA GLU A 186 91.57 -95.76 -69.90
C GLU A 186 91.06 -94.34 -70.21
N THR A 187 90.81 -94.04 -71.48
CA THR A 187 90.25 -92.73 -71.91
C THR A 187 88.80 -92.56 -71.42
N GLN A 188 87.98 -93.61 -71.47
CA GLN A 188 86.62 -93.57 -70.90
C GLN A 188 86.65 -93.41 -69.39
N LEU A 189 87.57 -94.07 -68.69
CA LEU A 189 87.75 -93.94 -67.25
C LEU A 189 88.13 -92.51 -66.86
N THR A 190 89.11 -91.89 -67.53
CA THR A 190 89.48 -90.49 -67.26
C THR A 190 88.34 -89.52 -67.56
N GLY A 191 87.55 -89.76 -68.61
CA GLY A 191 86.30 -89.03 -68.87
C GLY A 191 85.31 -89.14 -67.71
N VAL A 192 84.99 -90.36 -67.28
CA VAL A 192 84.08 -90.63 -66.15
C VAL A 192 84.60 -90.02 -64.84
N GLU A 193 85.90 -90.01 -64.59
CA GLU A 193 86.49 -89.35 -63.41
C GLU A 193 86.36 -87.81 -63.46
N VAL A 194 86.38 -87.20 -64.66
CA VAL A 194 86.17 -85.75 -64.84
C VAL A 194 84.69 -85.42 -64.71
N ASP A 195 83.80 -86.22 -65.28
CA ASP A 195 82.35 -86.08 -65.14
C ASP A 195 81.93 -86.24 -63.68
N PHE A 196 82.47 -87.23 -62.96
CA PHE A 196 82.19 -87.45 -61.54
C PHE A 196 82.67 -86.29 -60.65
N ARG A 197 83.84 -85.71 -60.95
CA ARG A 197 84.32 -84.47 -60.30
C ARG A 197 83.36 -83.31 -60.57
N THR A 198 82.96 -83.11 -61.83
CA THR A 198 82.02 -82.05 -62.22
C THR A 198 80.65 -82.21 -61.54
N CYS A 199 80.14 -83.44 -61.41
CA CYS A 199 78.93 -83.76 -60.67
C CYS A 199 79.04 -83.46 -59.17
N ARG A 200 80.21 -83.73 -58.55
CA ARG A 200 80.48 -83.36 -57.15
C ARG A 200 80.48 -81.84 -56.97
N ASP A 201 81.19 -81.10 -57.81
CA ASP A 201 81.24 -79.63 -57.74
C ASP A 201 79.88 -78.97 -58.02
N ALA A 202 79.00 -79.64 -58.78
CA ALA A 202 77.60 -79.22 -58.96
C ALA A 202 76.73 -79.52 -57.72
N LEU A 203 76.92 -80.69 -57.09
CA LEU A 203 76.23 -81.06 -55.85
C LEU A 203 76.61 -80.12 -54.71
N ASP A 204 77.90 -79.85 -54.49
CA ASP A 204 78.38 -78.97 -53.42
C ASP A 204 77.83 -77.55 -53.58
N ARG A 205 77.83 -77.00 -54.81
CA ARG A 205 77.17 -75.70 -55.11
C ARG A 205 75.68 -75.73 -54.76
N SER A 206 74.94 -76.75 -55.21
CA SER A 206 73.51 -76.89 -54.92
C SER A 206 73.24 -77.02 -53.41
N THR A 207 74.13 -77.68 -52.65
CA THR A 207 74.07 -77.74 -51.19
C THR A 207 74.24 -76.35 -50.57
N THR A 208 75.22 -75.55 -51.02
CA THR A 208 75.39 -74.17 -50.51
C THR A 208 74.20 -73.26 -50.84
N GLU A 209 73.60 -73.40 -52.02
CA GLU A 209 72.39 -72.65 -52.42
C GLU A 209 71.19 -73.04 -51.55
N LYS A 210 70.99 -74.34 -51.30
CA LYS A 210 69.96 -74.85 -50.37
C LYS A 210 70.11 -74.24 -48.98
N GLU A 211 71.32 -74.18 -48.43
CA GLU A 211 71.56 -73.58 -47.12
C GLU A 211 71.30 -72.06 -47.10
N GLN A 212 71.66 -71.34 -48.17
CA GLN A 212 71.38 -69.92 -48.31
C GLN A 212 69.86 -69.66 -48.35
N LEU A 213 69.12 -70.43 -49.15
CA LEU A 213 67.67 -70.37 -49.22
C LEU A 213 67.03 -70.74 -47.87
N GLN A 214 67.51 -71.78 -47.19
CA GLN A 214 67.01 -72.17 -45.87
C GLN A 214 67.20 -71.05 -44.83
N ARG A 215 68.36 -70.37 -44.85
CA ARG A 215 68.61 -69.19 -44.00
C ARG A 215 67.67 -68.03 -44.35
N GLN A 216 67.44 -67.74 -45.64
CA GLN A 216 66.49 -66.70 -46.06
C GLN A 216 65.05 -67.02 -45.62
N VAL A 217 64.58 -68.26 -45.78
CA VAL A 217 63.25 -68.71 -45.32
C VAL A 217 63.13 -68.58 -43.80
N SER A 218 64.17 -68.92 -43.04
CA SER A 218 64.15 -68.74 -41.57
C SER A 218 64.00 -67.27 -41.16
N VAL A 219 64.66 -66.32 -41.84
CA VAL A 219 64.49 -64.88 -41.59
C VAL A 219 63.07 -64.42 -41.96
N GLN A 220 62.57 -64.82 -43.13
CA GLN A 220 61.22 -64.45 -43.58
C GLN A 220 60.11 -64.96 -42.65
N LEU A 221 60.27 -66.14 -42.04
CA LEU A 221 59.32 -66.65 -41.04
C LEU A 221 59.27 -65.77 -39.79
N VAL A 222 60.43 -65.31 -39.29
CA VAL A 222 60.50 -64.39 -38.14
C VAL A 222 59.88 -63.03 -38.47
N ASP A 223 60.13 -62.50 -39.66
CA ASP A 223 59.48 -61.25 -40.12
C ASP A 223 57.95 -61.39 -40.22
N ILE A 224 57.44 -62.54 -40.72
CA ILE A 224 56.00 -62.84 -40.77
C ILE A 224 55.39 -62.87 -39.36
N ASP A 225 56.05 -63.52 -38.40
CA ASP A 225 55.54 -63.61 -37.02
C ASP A 225 55.61 -62.26 -36.29
N ARG A 226 56.62 -61.42 -36.55
CA ARG A 226 56.62 -60.01 -36.10
C ARG A 226 55.44 -59.24 -36.68
N LEU A 227 55.21 -59.31 -37.99
CA LEU A 227 54.10 -58.61 -38.66
C LEU A 227 52.72 -59.07 -38.16
N ARG A 228 52.58 -60.34 -37.77
CA ARG A 228 51.36 -60.85 -37.09
C ARG A 228 51.16 -60.18 -35.73
N GLN A 229 52.19 -60.10 -34.90
CA GLN A 229 52.13 -59.44 -33.59
C GLN A 229 51.83 -57.93 -33.71
N GLU A 230 52.48 -57.25 -34.65
CA GLU A 230 52.22 -55.83 -34.95
C GLU A 230 50.77 -55.60 -35.39
N LYS A 231 50.24 -56.47 -36.27
CA LYS A 231 48.83 -56.46 -36.68
C LYS A 231 47.89 -56.63 -35.49
N GLU A 232 48.10 -57.63 -34.63
CA GLU A 232 47.26 -57.87 -33.45
C GLU A 232 47.27 -56.68 -32.47
N CYS A 233 48.43 -56.06 -32.28
CA CYS A 233 48.57 -54.85 -31.47
C CYS A 233 47.78 -53.66 -32.07
N LEU A 234 47.89 -53.44 -33.39
CA LEU A 234 47.16 -52.39 -34.10
C LEU A 234 45.63 -52.64 -34.08
N GLU A 235 45.17 -53.88 -34.25
CA GLU A 235 43.75 -54.22 -34.12
C GLU A 235 43.22 -53.94 -32.70
N MET A 236 44.00 -54.24 -31.66
CA MET A 236 43.62 -53.93 -30.29
C MET A 236 43.54 -52.41 -30.04
N GLN A 237 44.52 -51.64 -30.52
CA GLN A 237 44.50 -50.18 -30.43
C GLN A 237 43.31 -49.57 -31.19
N TYR A 238 42.98 -50.10 -32.37
CA TYR A 238 41.81 -49.70 -33.15
C TYR A 238 40.51 -49.89 -32.35
N ARG A 239 40.30 -51.06 -31.74
CA ARG A 239 39.10 -51.35 -30.93
C ARG A 239 38.97 -50.41 -29.72
N VAL A 240 40.08 -50.02 -29.09
CA VAL A 240 40.08 -49.04 -28.00
C VAL A 240 39.70 -47.66 -28.52
N ALA A 241 40.32 -47.20 -29.61
CA ALA A 241 40.01 -45.90 -30.21
C ALA A 241 38.57 -45.81 -30.75
N GLU A 242 38.02 -46.91 -31.28
CA GLU A 242 36.63 -47.01 -31.71
C GLU A 242 35.66 -46.89 -30.53
N LYS A 243 35.95 -47.54 -29.40
CA LYS A 243 35.19 -47.38 -28.16
C LYS A 243 35.25 -45.93 -27.65
N ASP A 244 36.44 -45.34 -27.55
CA ASP A 244 36.61 -43.96 -27.09
C ASP A 244 35.89 -42.95 -28.00
N MET A 245 35.88 -43.18 -29.31
CA MET A 245 35.08 -42.42 -30.29
C MET A 245 33.58 -42.50 -30.00
N ASN A 246 33.06 -43.66 -29.62
CA ASN A 246 31.64 -43.83 -29.29
C ASN A 246 31.29 -43.17 -27.94
N ASP A 247 32.12 -43.36 -26.91
CA ASP A 247 31.99 -42.68 -25.62
C ASP A 247 31.99 -41.13 -25.78
N LEU A 248 32.79 -40.60 -26.72
CA LEU A 248 32.80 -39.17 -27.05
C LEU A 248 31.55 -38.71 -27.80
N ARG A 249 30.98 -39.53 -28.70
CA ARG A 249 29.70 -39.26 -29.37
C ARG A 249 28.55 -39.19 -28.36
N ASP A 250 28.49 -40.12 -27.42
CA ASP A 250 27.44 -40.13 -26.37
C ASP A 250 27.57 -38.93 -25.43
N LYS A 251 28.80 -38.56 -25.04
CA LYS A 251 29.07 -37.32 -24.29
C LYS A 251 28.62 -36.07 -25.06
N LEU A 252 28.87 -36.01 -26.36
CA LEU A 252 28.43 -34.90 -27.22
C LEU A 252 26.88 -34.82 -27.30
N VAL A 253 26.19 -35.94 -27.49
CA VAL A 253 24.72 -35.99 -27.51
C VAL A 253 24.13 -35.52 -26.18
N ASN A 254 24.70 -35.95 -25.05
CA ASN A 254 24.24 -35.55 -23.72
C ASN A 254 24.53 -34.07 -23.42
N ALA A 255 25.71 -33.56 -23.82
CA ALA A 255 26.02 -32.14 -23.74
C ALA A 255 25.05 -31.30 -24.58
N ASN A 256 24.72 -31.74 -25.79
CA ASN A 256 23.80 -31.03 -26.67
C ASN A 256 22.36 -31.00 -26.10
N ARG A 257 21.88 -32.12 -25.52
CA ARG A 257 20.59 -32.15 -24.78
C ARG A 257 20.57 -31.17 -23.60
N SER A 258 21.65 -31.14 -22.83
CA SER A 258 21.79 -30.21 -21.69
C SER A 258 21.81 -28.75 -22.16
N LEU A 259 22.51 -28.46 -23.26
CA LEU A 259 22.53 -27.14 -23.88
C LEU A 259 21.13 -26.72 -24.35
N THR A 260 20.40 -27.58 -25.07
CA THR A 260 19.00 -27.28 -25.49
C THR A 260 18.09 -26.98 -24.30
N SER A 261 18.21 -27.73 -23.19
CA SER A 261 17.46 -27.45 -21.96
C SER A 261 17.85 -26.11 -21.33
N ALA A 262 19.15 -25.79 -21.26
CA ALA A 262 19.63 -24.51 -20.74
C ALA A 262 19.14 -23.33 -21.60
N THR A 263 19.20 -23.44 -22.94
CA THR A 263 18.70 -22.42 -23.88
C THR A 263 17.18 -22.21 -23.72
N GLY A 264 16.40 -23.29 -23.56
CA GLY A 264 14.97 -23.19 -23.27
C GLY A 264 14.68 -22.47 -21.95
N ASN A 265 15.45 -22.77 -20.90
CA ASN A 265 15.32 -22.09 -19.61
C ASN A 265 15.68 -20.59 -19.69
N ILE A 266 16.72 -20.23 -20.46
CA ILE A 266 17.09 -18.82 -20.70
C ILE A 266 15.95 -18.09 -21.42
N SER A 267 15.39 -18.66 -22.49
CA SER A 267 14.28 -18.05 -23.23
C SER A 267 13.04 -17.84 -22.35
N ASN A 268 12.72 -18.80 -21.47
CA ASN A 268 11.65 -18.66 -20.48
C ASN A 268 11.94 -17.55 -19.45
N GLN A 269 13.19 -17.39 -19.01
CA GLN A 269 13.60 -16.31 -18.10
C GLN A 269 13.54 -14.94 -18.78
N GLU A 270 13.96 -14.84 -20.06
CA GLU A 270 13.84 -13.61 -20.85
C GLU A 270 12.38 -13.18 -21.01
N ALA A 271 11.47 -14.11 -21.32
CA ALA A 271 10.04 -13.85 -21.38
C ALA A 271 9.47 -13.36 -20.05
N LEU A 272 9.85 -13.98 -18.93
CA LEU A 272 9.43 -13.56 -17.59
C LEU A 272 9.98 -12.16 -17.23
N ILE A 273 11.23 -11.84 -17.61
CA ILE A 273 11.82 -10.52 -17.40
C ILE A 273 11.07 -9.44 -18.20
N CYS A 274 10.68 -9.74 -19.45
CA CYS A 274 9.85 -8.83 -20.24
C CYS A 274 8.49 -8.59 -19.59
N GLN A 275 7.79 -9.64 -19.16
CA GLN A 275 6.52 -9.53 -18.45
C GLN A 275 6.65 -8.69 -17.15
N LEU A 276 7.66 -8.95 -16.33
CA LEU A 276 7.89 -8.20 -15.08
C LEU A 276 8.20 -6.71 -15.33
N ARG A 277 8.82 -6.36 -16.46
CA ARG A 277 9.04 -4.96 -16.87
C ARG A 277 7.72 -4.27 -17.27
N GLU A 278 6.84 -4.98 -17.97
CA GLU A 278 5.51 -4.47 -18.33
C GLU A 278 4.63 -4.27 -17.07
N ASP A 279 4.62 -5.25 -16.16
CA ASP A 279 3.93 -5.17 -14.88
C ASP A 279 4.46 -4.01 -14.02
N LEU A 280 5.78 -3.83 -13.94
CA LEU A 280 6.41 -2.71 -13.22
C LEU A 280 5.94 -1.36 -13.80
N LYS A 281 6.02 -1.20 -15.13
CA LYS A 281 5.56 0.03 -15.81
C LYS A 281 4.09 0.32 -15.53
N ALA A 282 3.22 -0.69 -15.60
CA ALA A 282 1.79 -0.55 -15.28
C ALA A 282 1.55 -0.14 -13.81
N ARG A 283 2.40 -0.60 -12.88
CA ARG A 283 2.37 -0.21 -11.45
C ARG A 283 2.87 1.22 -11.23
N GLU A 284 3.91 1.65 -11.96
CA GLU A 284 4.39 3.03 -11.96
C GLU A 284 3.33 4.00 -12.48
N GLU A 285 2.71 3.70 -13.63
CA GLU A 285 1.61 4.48 -14.21
C GLU A 285 0.37 4.55 -13.30
N LYS A 286 0.08 3.50 -12.52
CA LYS A 286 -0.98 3.51 -11.50
C LYS A 286 -0.59 4.39 -10.31
N THR A 287 0.65 4.30 -9.84
CA THR A 287 1.17 5.09 -8.72
C THR A 287 1.18 6.58 -9.06
N GLN A 288 1.61 6.95 -10.27
CA GLN A 288 1.62 8.33 -10.74
C GLN A 288 0.21 8.93 -10.82
N ARG A 289 -0.79 8.15 -11.24
CA ARG A 289 -2.20 8.57 -11.24
C ARG A 289 -2.70 8.87 -9.83
N VAL A 290 -2.48 7.96 -8.88
CA VAL A 290 -2.89 8.14 -7.47
C VAL A 290 -2.17 9.34 -6.83
N GLN A 291 -0.88 9.56 -7.14
CA GLN A 291 -0.15 10.74 -6.66
C GLN A 291 -0.71 12.06 -7.23
N ASN A 292 -1.15 12.07 -8.48
CA ASN A 292 -1.79 13.25 -9.08
C ASN A 292 -3.18 13.50 -8.47
N GLU A 293 -4.00 12.46 -8.28
CA GLU A 293 -5.30 12.54 -7.59
C GLU A 293 -5.14 13.05 -6.15
N PHE A 294 -4.15 12.55 -5.41
CA PHE A 294 -3.84 13.02 -4.06
C PHE A 294 -3.39 14.49 -4.02
N ARG A 295 -2.59 14.94 -5.00
CA ARG A 295 -2.20 16.35 -5.13
C ARG A 295 -3.41 17.24 -5.38
N HIS A 296 -4.29 16.86 -6.29
CA HIS A 296 -5.53 17.59 -6.56
C HIS A 296 -6.50 17.61 -5.36
N LEU A 297 -6.52 16.55 -4.54
CA LEU A 297 -7.26 16.53 -3.29
C LEU A 297 -6.68 17.55 -2.29
N LEU A 298 -5.35 17.59 -2.11
CA LEU A 298 -4.70 18.59 -1.24
C LEU A 298 -4.91 20.02 -1.75
N GLU A 299 -4.84 20.25 -3.07
CA GLU A 299 -5.16 21.54 -3.70
C GLU A 299 -6.61 21.97 -3.41
N SER A 300 -7.58 21.06 -3.61
CA SER A 300 -8.99 21.32 -3.33
C SER A 300 -9.25 21.65 -1.85
N VAL A 301 -8.67 20.88 -0.93
CA VAL A 301 -8.80 21.12 0.52
C VAL A 301 -8.14 22.44 0.93
N ALA A 302 -6.95 22.76 0.40
CA ALA A 302 -6.25 24.01 0.70
C ALA A 302 -7.03 25.24 0.21
N ILE A 303 -7.69 25.16 -0.95
CA ILE A 303 -8.58 26.21 -1.45
C ILE A 303 -9.79 26.39 -0.51
N LEU A 304 -10.43 25.30 -0.07
CA LEU A 304 -11.62 25.35 0.79
C LEU A 304 -11.38 25.95 2.18
N ILE A 305 -10.18 25.77 2.75
CA ILE A 305 -9.80 26.31 4.09
C ILE A 305 -9.02 27.64 4.01
N SER A 306 -8.66 28.04 2.79
CA SER A 306 -8.15 29.39 2.51
C SER A 306 -9.28 30.41 2.66
N THR A 307 -8.88 31.64 3.01
CA THR A 307 -9.79 32.77 3.24
C THR A 307 -9.17 34.02 2.62
N PRO A 308 -9.95 35.08 2.29
CA PRO A 308 -9.39 36.29 1.68
C PRO A 308 -8.24 36.94 2.46
N SER A 309 -8.17 36.71 3.77
CA SER A 309 -7.11 37.20 4.68
C SER A 309 -5.98 36.18 4.93
N ARG A 310 -6.12 34.91 4.54
CA ARG A 310 -5.10 33.87 4.72
C ARG A 310 -5.17 32.81 3.63
N PHE A 311 -4.15 32.79 2.79
CA PHE A 311 -3.84 31.70 1.85
C PHE A 311 -3.24 30.50 2.59
N VAL A 312 -3.53 29.29 2.09
CA VAL A 312 -2.98 28.03 2.60
C VAL A 312 -2.44 27.24 1.42
N GLU A 313 -1.19 26.77 1.55
CA GLU A 313 -0.55 25.94 0.52
C GLU A 313 -1.16 24.55 0.46
N SER A 314 -1.12 23.92 -0.73
CA SER A 314 -1.59 22.57 -1.02
C SER A 314 -0.68 21.46 -0.46
N HIS A 315 -0.13 21.67 0.73
CA HIS A 315 0.72 20.73 1.45
C HIS A 315 0.05 20.26 2.74
N GLU A 316 0.18 18.96 3.05
CA GLU A 316 -0.54 18.30 4.14
C GLU A 316 -0.32 18.97 5.51
N ASN A 317 0.91 19.41 5.80
CA ASN A 317 1.23 20.08 7.06
C ASN A 317 0.57 21.47 7.14
N SER A 318 0.67 22.28 6.09
CA SER A 318 0.05 23.60 5.99
C SER A 318 -1.48 23.54 6.15
N ILE A 319 -2.11 22.51 5.56
CA ILE A 319 -3.54 22.20 5.72
C ILE A 319 -3.87 21.84 7.17
N LYS A 320 -3.11 20.93 7.79
CA LYS A 320 -3.29 20.53 9.20
C LYS A 320 -3.14 21.72 10.15
N ASP A 321 -2.17 22.59 9.92
CA ASP A 321 -1.94 23.78 10.74
C ASP A 321 -3.09 24.79 10.62
N ARG A 322 -3.62 25.02 9.41
CA ARG A 322 -4.83 25.84 9.25
C ARG A 322 -6.02 25.26 10.01
N ILE A 323 -6.24 23.94 9.92
CA ILE A 323 -7.34 23.27 10.61
C ILE A 323 -7.20 23.42 12.14
N ARG A 324 -6.00 23.28 12.69
CA ARG A 324 -5.73 23.50 14.12
C ARG A 324 -6.04 24.94 14.56
N GLU A 325 -5.68 25.94 13.75
CA GLU A 325 -6.00 27.33 14.03
C GLU A 325 -7.51 27.61 13.97
N ILE A 326 -8.22 27.14 12.95
CA ILE A 326 -9.68 27.27 12.85
C ILE A 326 -10.38 26.62 14.06
N LEU A 327 -9.87 25.50 14.58
CA LEU A 327 -10.38 24.87 15.79
C LEU A 327 -10.10 25.69 17.06
N ALA A 328 -8.95 26.36 17.15
CA ALA A 328 -8.63 27.28 18.24
C ALA A 328 -9.52 28.54 18.20
N ASP A 329 -9.64 29.19 17.04
CA ASP A 329 -10.52 30.35 16.82
C ASP A 329 -11.97 30.04 17.22
N ASN A 330 -12.49 28.88 16.82
CA ASN A 330 -13.84 28.44 17.18
C ASN A 330 -14.00 28.23 18.69
N LYS A 331 -12.97 27.72 19.38
CA LYS A 331 -12.99 27.53 20.83
C LYS A 331 -13.02 28.88 21.55
N ASP A 332 -12.23 29.85 21.11
CA ASP A 332 -12.20 31.20 21.68
C ASP A 332 -13.50 31.97 21.40
N GLN A 333 -14.08 31.80 20.21
CA GLN A 333 -15.42 32.32 19.90
C GLN A 333 -16.49 31.70 20.80
N LEU A 334 -16.44 30.39 21.07
CA LEU A 334 -17.37 29.72 21.98
C LEU A 334 -17.27 30.26 23.41
N LEU A 335 -16.06 30.45 23.93
CA LEU A 335 -15.82 31.08 25.24
C LEU A 335 -16.34 32.52 25.29
N LYS A 336 -16.13 33.30 24.21
CA LYS A 336 -16.67 34.65 24.09
C LYS A 336 -18.20 34.67 24.07
N ILE A 337 -18.84 33.71 23.40
CA ILE A 337 -20.30 33.53 23.41
C ILE A 337 -20.80 33.16 24.81
N GLN A 338 -20.10 32.29 25.55
CA GLN A 338 -20.45 31.97 26.93
C GLN A 338 -20.37 33.21 27.83
N SER A 339 -19.28 33.97 27.80
CA SER A 339 -19.14 35.21 28.56
C SER A 339 -20.20 36.27 28.19
N LEU A 340 -20.59 36.36 26.92
CA LEU A 340 -21.69 37.25 26.50
C LEU A 340 -23.05 36.78 27.03
N ARG A 341 -23.32 35.46 27.08
CA ARG A 341 -24.53 34.89 27.68
C ARG A 341 -24.60 35.17 29.19
N GLU A 342 -23.49 35.07 29.90
CA GLU A 342 -23.40 35.44 31.32
C GLU A 342 -23.67 36.93 31.55
N LYS A 343 -23.11 37.81 30.71
CA LYS A 343 -23.39 39.26 30.75
C LYS A 343 -24.85 39.59 30.45
N VAL A 344 -25.48 38.88 29.52
CA VAL A 344 -26.92 39.00 29.25
C VAL A 344 -27.72 38.56 30.48
N ASN A 345 -27.46 37.38 31.04
CA ASN A 345 -28.17 36.87 32.22
C ASN A 345 -28.07 37.84 33.42
N THR A 346 -26.86 38.31 33.73
CA THR A 346 -26.65 39.27 34.83
C THR A 346 -27.32 40.63 34.58
N ALA A 347 -27.34 41.13 33.35
CA ALA A 347 -28.10 42.33 32.98
C ALA A 347 -29.63 42.11 33.07
N THR A 348 -30.12 40.92 32.70
CA THR A 348 -31.53 40.52 32.87
C THR A 348 -31.91 40.44 34.34
N GLU A 349 -31.10 39.80 35.20
CA GLU A 349 -31.33 39.77 36.65
C GLU A 349 -31.36 41.18 37.26
N SER A 350 -30.42 42.05 36.87
CA SER A 350 -30.38 43.44 37.33
C SER A 350 -31.62 44.22 36.91
N THR A 351 -32.05 44.06 35.65
CA THR A 351 -33.29 44.66 35.12
C THR A 351 -34.52 44.15 35.85
N ASN A 352 -34.60 42.85 36.15
CA ASN A 352 -35.72 42.27 36.90
C ASN A 352 -35.79 42.84 38.32
N ARG A 353 -34.66 42.89 39.06
CA ARG A 353 -34.58 43.52 40.39
C ARG A 353 -34.99 45.00 40.36
N GLN A 354 -34.59 45.73 39.31
CA GLN A 354 -35.00 47.12 39.13
C GLN A 354 -36.50 47.24 38.83
N SER A 355 -37.08 46.31 38.06
CA SER A 355 -38.53 46.25 37.80
C SER A 355 -39.32 45.99 39.09
N GLU A 356 -38.90 45.02 39.90
CA GLU A 356 -39.48 44.72 41.21
C GLU A 356 -39.43 45.95 42.16
N LEU A 357 -38.31 46.68 42.16
CA LEU A 357 -38.15 47.91 42.94
C LEU A 357 -39.06 49.04 42.44
N VAL A 358 -39.21 49.20 41.13
CA VAL A 358 -40.12 50.19 40.52
C VAL A 358 -41.58 49.84 40.80
N GLU A 359 -41.98 48.56 40.69
CA GLU A 359 -43.33 48.10 41.04
C GLU A 359 -43.64 48.35 42.53
N SER A 360 -42.71 48.00 43.43
CA SER A 360 -42.82 48.28 44.87
C SER A 360 -42.96 49.78 45.15
N THR A 361 -42.16 50.62 44.49
CA THR A 361 -42.23 52.08 44.59
C THR A 361 -43.56 52.62 44.06
N MET A 362 -44.06 52.10 42.94
CA MET A 362 -45.37 52.45 42.38
C MET A 362 -46.56 52.01 43.26
N MET A 363 -46.44 50.89 43.99
CA MET A 363 -47.45 50.51 44.99
C MET A 363 -47.44 51.50 46.15
N LYS A 364 -46.26 51.91 46.62
CA LYS A 364 -46.12 52.91 47.69
C LYS A 364 -46.62 54.29 47.29
N ILE A 365 -46.35 54.74 46.06
CA ILE A 365 -46.89 55.99 45.50
C ILE A 365 -48.41 55.93 45.47
N ARG A 366 -49.01 54.86 44.93
CA ARG A 366 -50.48 54.70 44.90
C ARG A 366 -51.10 54.72 46.30
N SER A 367 -50.50 54.06 47.28
CA SER A 367 -50.94 54.13 48.69
C SER A 367 -50.93 55.57 49.23
N LEU A 368 -49.88 56.34 48.93
CA LEU A 368 -49.77 57.74 49.35
C LEU A 368 -50.74 58.67 48.58
N GLU A 369 -51.04 58.36 47.32
CA GLU A 369 -52.08 59.06 46.53
C GLU A 369 -53.49 58.78 47.07
N GLU A 370 -53.79 57.53 47.46
CA GLU A 370 -55.04 57.14 48.12
C GLU A 370 -55.17 57.82 49.49
N GLU A 371 -54.11 57.83 50.31
CA GLU A 371 -54.06 58.57 51.57
C GLU A 371 -54.27 60.07 51.36
N ARG A 372 -53.59 60.68 50.38
CA ARG A 372 -53.76 62.10 50.01
C ARG A 372 -55.21 62.38 49.62
N ALA A 373 -55.80 61.60 48.72
CA ALA A 373 -57.17 61.78 48.27
C ALA A 373 -58.18 61.64 49.43
N ALA A 374 -57.92 60.74 50.39
CA ALA A 374 -58.73 60.61 51.60
C ALA A 374 -58.61 61.85 52.51
N GLN A 375 -57.41 62.46 52.64
CA GLN A 375 -57.25 63.72 53.37
C GLN A 375 -57.89 64.91 52.64
N GLU A 376 -57.78 65.00 51.31
CA GLU A 376 -58.44 66.04 50.50
C GLU A 376 -59.97 65.96 50.62
N ALA A 377 -60.55 64.75 50.54
CA ALA A 377 -61.97 64.54 50.78
C ALA A 377 -62.39 64.92 52.23
N LYS A 378 -61.54 64.66 53.22
CA LYS A 378 -61.77 65.07 54.61
C LYS A 378 -61.69 66.58 54.80
N ILE A 379 -60.76 67.27 54.12
CA ILE A 379 -60.64 68.72 54.08
C ILE A 379 -61.90 69.33 53.46
N HIS A 380 -62.29 68.91 52.26
CA HIS A 380 -63.52 69.41 51.60
C HIS A 380 -64.78 69.17 52.45
N LYS A 381 -64.86 68.02 53.16
CA LYS A 381 -65.94 67.79 54.10
C LYS A 381 -65.94 68.82 55.24
N LEU A 382 -64.79 69.07 55.87
CA LEU A 382 -64.66 70.07 56.93
C LEU A 382 -64.93 71.50 56.43
N GLU A 383 -64.51 71.85 55.22
CA GLU A 383 -64.84 73.13 54.56
C GLU A 383 -66.36 73.27 54.37
N SER A 384 -67.05 72.20 53.98
CA SER A 384 -68.51 72.20 53.83
C SER A 384 -69.26 72.29 55.17
N GLU A 385 -68.75 71.62 56.22
CA GLU A 385 -69.29 71.70 57.58
C GLU A 385 -69.08 73.10 58.18
N LEU A 386 -67.91 73.70 57.96
CA LEU A 386 -67.60 75.09 58.36
C LEU A 386 -68.52 76.09 57.63
N THR A 387 -68.66 75.97 56.31
CA THR A 387 -69.53 76.85 55.52
C THR A 387 -70.99 76.73 55.96
N SER A 388 -71.46 75.51 56.26
CA SER A 388 -72.80 75.26 56.82
C SER A 388 -72.96 75.89 58.21
N SER A 389 -71.93 75.79 59.06
CA SER A 389 -71.91 76.42 60.39
C SER A 389 -71.96 77.94 60.32
N ASP A 390 -71.22 78.57 59.39
CA ASP A 390 -71.26 80.02 59.19
C ASP A 390 -72.60 80.48 58.59
N LEU A 391 -73.18 79.74 57.65
CA LEU A 391 -74.54 80.00 57.15
C LEU A 391 -75.60 79.88 58.26
N SER A 392 -75.46 78.88 59.14
CA SER A 392 -76.33 78.70 60.31
C SER A 392 -76.18 79.85 61.31
N ARG A 393 -74.93 80.24 61.64
CA ARG A 393 -74.62 81.43 62.45
C ARG A 393 -75.24 82.69 61.86
N GLU A 394 -75.15 82.89 60.55
CA GLU A 394 -75.67 84.08 59.88
C GLU A 394 -77.20 84.06 59.75
N SER A 395 -77.83 82.88 59.66
CA SER A 395 -79.29 82.75 59.82
C SER A 395 -79.72 83.14 61.23
N LEU A 396 -79.13 82.52 62.25
CA LEU A 396 -79.38 82.84 63.66
C LEU A 396 -79.15 84.33 63.97
N ARG A 397 -78.18 84.98 63.30
CA ARG A 397 -77.95 86.42 63.40
C ARG A 397 -79.10 87.24 62.82
N ARG A 398 -79.61 86.87 61.64
CA ARG A 398 -80.77 87.51 61.00
C ARG A 398 -82.05 87.26 61.78
N ASP A 399 -82.25 86.05 62.29
CA ASP A 399 -83.40 85.67 63.12
C ASP A 399 -83.38 86.45 64.44
N LYS A 400 -82.22 86.52 65.11
CA LYS A 400 -81.99 87.39 66.28
C LYS A 400 -82.30 88.85 65.95
N GLN A 401 -81.78 89.40 64.84
CA GLN A 401 -82.04 90.79 64.46
C GLN A 401 -83.55 91.04 64.19
N THR A 402 -84.24 90.08 63.58
CA THR A 402 -85.68 90.14 63.32
C THR A 402 -86.47 90.11 64.61
N PHE A 403 -86.12 89.23 65.55
CA PHE A 403 -86.74 89.12 66.87
C PHE A 403 -86.53 90.40 67.71
N ILE A 404 -85.31 90.95 67.72
CA ILE A 404 -85.01 92.26 68.34
C ILE A 404 -85.93 93.36 67.76
N THR A 405 -86.09 93.40 66.44
CA THR A 405 -86.92 94.39 65.75
C THR A 405 -88.42 94.18 66.03
N PHE A 406 -88.85 92.93 66.23
CA PHE A 406 -90.22 92.60 66.67
C PHE A 406 -90.48 93.06 68.11
N LEU A 407 -89.57 92.77 69.05
CA LEU A 407 -89.70 93.21 70.44
C LEU A 407 -89.71 94.74 70.57
N ASP A 408 -88.88 95.45 69.81
CA ASP A 408 -88.90 96.92 69.72
C ASP A 408 -90.26 97.44 69.19
N ARG A 409 -90.85 96.79 68.16
CA ARG A 409 -92.21 97.13 67.69
C ARG A 409 -93.30 96.81 68.72
N LEU A 410 -93.16 95.73 69.50
CA LEU A 410 -94.13 95.36 70.54
C LEU A 410 -94.04 96.33 71.75
N GLY A 411 -92.82 96.77 72.10
CA GLY A 411 -92.55 97.90 73.01
C GLY A 411 -93.36 99.14 72.64
N LYS A 412 -93.27 99.54 71.36
CA LYS A 412 -94.01 100.67 70.78
C LYS A 412 -95.53 100.51 70.87
N ALA A 413 -96.04 99.33 70.51
CA ALA A 413 -97.48 99.07 70.55
C ALA A 413 -98.07 99.14 71.97
N MET A 414 -97.29 98.80 73.00
CA MET A 414 -97.74 98.73 74.40
C MET A 414 -97.43 100.00 75.23
N GLN A 415 -96.98 101.07 74.57
CA GLN A 415 -96.52 102.33 75.19
C GLN A 415 -95.48 102.06 76.29
N MET A 416 -94.50 101.21 75.99
CA MET A 416 -93.37 100.84 76.86
C MET A 416 -92.04 101.43 76.36
N ASP A 417 -92.09 102.38 75.42
CA ASP A 417 -90.96 102.93 74.67
C ASP A 417 -89.77 103.39 75.51
N GLU A 418 -90.05 104.18 76.54
CA GLU A 418 -89.02 104.79 77.39
C GLU A 418 -88.36 103.75 78.32
N ILE A 419 -89.11 102.72 78.73
CA ILE A 419 -88.62 101.64 79.61
C ILE A 419 -87.88 100.56 78.80
N SER A 420 -88.27 100.38 77.54
CA SER A 420 -87.72 99.34 76.65
C SER A 420 -86.30 99.60 76.15
N GLN A 421 -85.74 100.80 76.31
CA GLN A 421 -84.38 101.13 75.84
C GLN A 421 -83.28 100.94 76.90
N GLU A 422 -83.61 101.01 78.19
CA GLU A 422 -82.64 100.83 79.29
C GLU A 422 -82.53 99.37 79.78
N ILE A 423 -83.45 98.50 79.35
CA ILE A 423 -83.55 97.11 79.80
C ILE A 423 -83.07 96.17 78.68
N GLY A 424 -82.06 95.35 78.98
CA GLY A 424 -81.48 94.41 78.01
C GLY A 424 -82.47 93.35 77.53
N LEU A 425 -82.25 92.83 76.30
CA LEU A 425 -83.17 91.95 75.57
C LEU A 425 -83.83 90.83 76.37
N ASP A 426 -83.08 90.10 77.21
CA ASP A 426 -83.61 89.00 78.01
C ASP A 426 -84.71 89.46 78.98
N LEU A 427 -84.59 90.68 79.52
CA LEU A 427 -85.54 91.31 80.43
C LEU A 427 -86.64 92.12 79.69
N GLN A 428 -86.42 92.49 78.43
CA GLN A 428 -87.40 93.20 77.59
C GLN A 428 -88.66 92.35 77.36
N THR A 429 -88.50 91.04 77.14
CA THR A 429 -89.61 90.08 77.01
C THR A 429 -90.48 89.97 78.25
N GLU A 430 -89.87 89.84 79.43
CA GLU A 430 -90.58 89.78 80.72
C GLU A 430 -91.32 91.10 81.02
N SER A 431 -90.66 92.24 80.74
CA SER A 431 -91.23 93.58 80.91
C SER A 431 -92.50 93.79 80.07
N LEU A 432 -92.50 93.27 78.84
CA LEU A 432 -93.66 93.30 77.94
C LEU A 432 -94.79 92.38 78.43
N LEU A 433 -94.46 91.19 78.94
CA LEU A 433 -95.45 90.24 79.44
C LEU A 433 -96.25 90.82 80.62
N VAL A 434 -95.56 91.42 81.60
CA VAL A 434 -96.18 92.06 82.78
C VAL A 434 -97.09 93.23 82.37
N ARG A 435 -96.70 94.01 81.35
CA ARG A 435 -97.52 95.10 80.80
C ARG A 435 -98.82 94.58 80.16
N ALA A 436 -98.78 93.42 79.49
CA ALA A 436 -99.97 92.82 78.88
C ALA A 436 -101.00 92.44 79.95
N GLU A 437 -100.56 91.75 81.01
CA GLU A 437 -101.44 91.34 82.12
C GLU A 437 -102.10 92.52 82.85
N GLN A 438 -101.40 93.66 82.96
CA GLN A 438 -101.96 94.87 83.56
C GLN A 438 -103.10 95.47 82.74
N LEU A 439 -102.98 95.46 81.40
CA LEU A 439 -103.98 96.02 80.50
C LEU A 439 -105.26 95.16 80.48
N THR A 440 -105.14 93.84 80.45
CA THR A 440 -106.31 92.93 80.44
C THR A 440 -107.20 93.06 81.69
N ARG A 441 -106.61 93.40 82.84
CA ARG A 441 -107.36 93.63 84.10
C ARG A 441 -108.16 94.94 84.11
N LEU A 442 -107.82 95.91 83.26
CA LEU A 442 -108.51 97.22 83.20
C LEU A 442 -109.77 97.21 82.32
N GLU A 443 -109.93 96.20 81.44
CA GLU A 443 -111.12 96.07 80.58
C GLU A 443 -112.27 95.29 81.24
N THR A 444 -111.96 94.43 82.23
CA THR A 444 -112.95 93.55 82.87
C THR A 444 -113.83 94.27 83.92
N ASP A 445 -113.32 95.30 84.59
CA ASP A 445 -114.05 96.04 85.65
C ASP A 445 -115.07 97.07 85.14
N LYS A 446 -115.09 97.42 83.84
CA LYS A 446 -115.91 98.53 83.31
C LYS A 446 -117.31 98.15 82.80
N LEU A 447 -117.70 96.87 82.85
CA LEU A 447 -118.86 96.34 82.10
C LEU A 447 -120.11 95.94 82.92
N VAL A 448 -120.18 96.26 84.21
CA VAL A 448 -121.23 95.71 85.11
C VAL A 448 -122.46 96.63 85.35
N ASP A 449 -122.41 97.93 85.07
CA ASP A 449 -123.43 98.88 85.61
C ASP A 449 -124.10 99.82 84.57
N LYS A 450 -125.04 99.28 83.76
CA LYS A 450 -126.31 99.91 83.29
C LYS A 450 -127.08 99.05 82.25
N CYS A 451 -128.41 99.05 82.31
CA CYS A 451 -129.29 98.10 81.62
C CYS A 451 -130.01 98.61 80.35
N LEU A 452 -130.40 97.67 79.45
CA LEU A 452 -131.51 97.72 78.46
C LEU A 452 -131.42 98.74 77.29
N PRO A 453 -132.20 98.58 76.19
CA PRO A 453 -132.55 97.37 75.42
C PRO A 453 -132.40 97.55 73.87
N HIS A 454 -132.72 96.48 73.12
CA HIS A 454 -133.19 96.50 71.70
C HIS A 454 -132.21 96.67 70.52
N VAL A 455 -132.46 95.83 69.49
CA VAL A 455 -132.16 95.97 68.03
C VAL A 455 -130.70 95.77 67.54
N ALA A 456 -130.56 94.81 66.62
CA ALA A 456 -129.39 94.56 65.78
C ALA A 456 -129.25 95.59 64.64
N VAL A 457 -128.08 95.66 64.00
CA VAL A 457 -127.85 95.87 62.53
C VAL A 457 -126.43 96.44 62.25
N PHE A 458 -125.62 95.67 61.51
CA PHE A 458 -124.56 96.12 60.57
C PHE A 458 -123.29 96.84 61.15
N VAL A 459 -122.06 96.72 60.59
CA VAL A 459 -121.52 95.84 59.52
C VAL A 459 -119.97 95.90 59.45
N LEU A 460 -119.37 94.96 58.69
CA LEU A 460 -118.07 95.01 57.97
C LEU A 460 -116.70 94.81 58.71
N GLN A 461 -115.98 93.83 58.15
CA GLN A 461 -114.56 93.84 57.74
C GLN A 461 -113.40 93.46 58.70
N LEU A 462 -112.90 92.25 58.43
CA LEU A 462 -111.50 91.87 58.10
C LEU A 462 -110.46 91.54 59.20
N HIS A 463 -109.59 90.61 58.79
CA HIS A 463 -108.33 90.10 59.36
C HIS A 463 -108.34 89.01 60.47
N ASP A 464 -107.78 87.85 60.10
CA ASP A 464 -106.59 87.17 60.67
C ASP A 464 -106.52 86.84 62.18
N LEU A 465 -106.42 85.56 62.56
CA LEU A 465 -105.22 84.67 62.62
C LEU A 465 -104.34 84.88 63.88
N THR A 466 -104.38 83.89 64.78
CA THR A 466 -103.24 83.13 65.36
C THR A 466 -103.81 81.94 66.14
N GLU A 467 -103.40 80.71 65.80
CA GLU A 467 -102.34 79.91 66.45
C GLU A 467 -102.57 79.53 67.92
N ASP A 468 -102.85 78.24 68.13
CA ASP A 468 -102.38 77.41 69.25
C ASP A 468 -102.65 75.94 68.85
N SER A 469 -101.99 74.87 69.29
CA SER A 469 -100.62 74.54 69.70
C SER A 469 -100.70 73.13 70.31
N ALA A 470 -99.61 72.36 70.22
CA ALA A 470 -99.28 71.19 71.06
C ALA A 470 -100.05 69.84 70.94
N ARG A 471 -99.25 68.82 70.52
CA ARG A 471 -99.17 67.42 71.06
C ARG A 471 -100.32 66.44 70.72
N ALA A 472 -100.09 65.13 70.55
CA ALA A 472 -98.89 64.27 70.41
C ALA A 472 -99.30 62.97 69.66
N ILE A 473 -98.43 62.04 69.22
CA ILE A 473 -97.88 60.91 70.01
C ILE A 473 -96.86 60.14 69.13
N ILE A 474 -95.82 59.55 69.76
CA ILE A 474 -94.79 58.67 69.18
C ILE A 474 -95.00 57.24 69.73
N PRO A 475 -94.65 56.14 69.01
CA PRO A 475 -93.44 55.35 69.36
C PRO A 475 -92.69 54.84 68.09
N ARG A 476 -91.35 54.66 67.99
CA ARG A 476 -90.20 54.23 68.84
C ARG A 476 -89.93 52.70 68.83
N ALA A 477 -88.64 52.34 68.69
CA ALA A 477 -87.99 51.00 68.70
C ALA A 477 -88.08 50.16 67.38
N SER A 478 -87.11 49.30 67.00
CA SER A 478 -85.70 49.11 67.39
C SER A 478 -84.97 48.06 66.49
N LEU A 479 -83.65 48.25 66.27
CA LEU A 479 -82.55 47.25 66.16
C LEU A 479 -82.70 45.91 65.36
N SER A 480 -81.68 45.68 64.51
CA SER A 480 -80.92 44.40 64.32
C SER A 480 -81.19 43.48 63.11
N GLN A 481 -80.15 43.39 62.26
CA GLN A 481 -79.61 42.23 61.51
C GLN A 481 -80.40 41.42 60.45
N ARG A 482 -79.67 41.22 59.33
CA ARG A 482 -79.38 39.97 58.57
C ARG A 482 -80.06 39.71 57.20
N SER A 483 -79.22 39.19 56.30
CA SER A 483 -79.48 38.39 55.07
C SER A 483 -80.02 39.02 53.77
N LYS A 484 -79.16 38.91 52.73
CA LYS A 484 -79.41 38.66 51.29
C LYS A 484 -80.59 37.66 51.05
N PRO A 485 -81.26 37.55 49.86
CA PRO A 485 -80.56 37.40 48.56
C PRO A 485 -81.27 37.71 47.19
N LEU A 486 -80.46 37.54 46.13
CA LEU A 486 -80.73 36.96 44.80
C LEU A 486 -81.41 37.72 43.62
N ALA A 487 -80.71 37.64 42.46
CA ALA A 487 -81.20 37.55 41.07
C ALA A 487 -81.94 38.76 40.44
N GLN A 488 -81.85 39.06 39.13
CA GLN A 488 -81.26 38.39 37.94
C GLN A 488 -80.70 39.50 36.98
N ALA A 489 -80.10 39.31 35.79
CA ALA A 489 -79.82 38.14 34.92
C ALA A 489 -78.52 38.36 34.12
N LYS A 490 -77.64 37.35 33.99
CA LYS A 490 -77.41 36.57 32.75
C LYS A 490 -77.56 37.33 31.41
N ARG A 491 -76.43 37.56 30.71
CA ARG A 491 -76.21 37.19 29.29
C ARG A 491 -74.75 37.39 28.85
N LEU A 492 -74.36 36.71 27.77
CA LEU A 492 -73.10 36.82 27.02
C LEU A 492 -71.81 36.31 27.69
N ARG A 493 -71.71 34.98 27.80
CA ARG A 493 -70.43 34.26 27.87
C ARG A 493 -70.48 32.98 27.03
N GLU A 494 -70.62 33.11 25.70
CA GLU A 494 -70.53 31.97 24.76
C GLU A 494 -70.43 32.43 23.28
N LYS A 495 -69.20 32.61 22.77
CA LYS A 495 -68.79 32.40 21.36
C LYS A 495 -67.30 32.77 21.18
N LEU A 496 -66.60 32.00 20.35
CA LEU A 496 -65.18 32.15 19.93
C LEU A 496 -64.16 31.96 21.09
N HIS A 497 -63.23 31.01 21.10
CA HIS A 497 -62.81 30.05 20.05
C HIS A 497 -62.68 28.61 20.58
N ARG A 498 -63.56 27.72 20.13
CA ARG A 498 -63.24 26.28 19.99
C ARG A 498 -62.55 26.08 18.63
N ILE A 499 -61.23 26.09 18.56
CA ILE A 499 -60.48 25.39 17.51
C ILE A 499 -59.18 24.85 18.13
N LEU A 500 -59.19 23.61 18.62
CA LEU A 500 -57.98 22.81 18.90
C LEU A 500 -58.38 21.34 19.07
N ARG A 501 -57.58 20.43 18.48
CA ARG A 501 -57.90 19.01 18.14
C ARG A 501 -58.89 18.93 16.94
N HIS A 502 -58.66 18.16 15.87
CA HIS A 502 -57.85 16.93 15.74
C HIS A 502 -57.14 16.81 14.33
N PRO A 503 -56.57 15.67 13.84
CA PRO A 503 -55.15 15.64 13.42
C PRO A 503 -54.84 15.25 11.95
N LEU A 504 -53.62 15.59 11.49
CA LEU A 504 -52.88 14.99 10.36
C LEU A 504 -51.40 14.92 10.80
N ARG A 505 -50.65 13.81 10.86
CA ARG A 505 -50.30 12.70 9.92
C ARG A 505 -49.47 13.11 8.68
N ARG A 506 -48.29 12.46 8.59
CA ARG A 506 -47.25 12.39 7.51
C ARG A 506 -46.08 13.38 7.67
N HIS A 507 -44.82 13.04 7.35
CA HIS A 507 -44.02 11.80 7.25
C HIS A 507 -42.60 12.20 6.74
N SER A 508 -41.67 11.24 6.77
CA SER A 508 -40.40 11.19 6.00
C SER A 508 -39.30 12.26 6.19
N PHE A 509 -38.26 11.88 6.95
CA PHE A 509 -36.84 11.90 6.53
C PHE A 509 -36.21 10.64 7.18
N HIS A 510 -35.77 9.63 6.41
CA HIS A 510 -34.52 9.48 5.65
C HIS A 510 -33.58 8.50 6.38
N SER A 511 -33.51 7.26 5.90
CA SER A 511 -32.60 6.21 6.40
C SER A 511 -32.28 5.19 5.29
N PHE A 512 -31.29 5.55 4.49
CA PHE A 512 -30.36 4.70 3.74
C PHE A 512 -28.96 5.21 4.17
N ILE A 513 -27.87 4.46 4.31
CA ILE A 513 -27.36 3.29 3.57
C ILE A 513 -26.52 2.44 4.54
N VAL A 514 -26.69 1.11 4.62
CA VAL A 514 -25.65 0.17 5.10
C VAL A 514 -25.80 -1.19 4.39
N GLU A 515 -24.66 -1.67 3.83
CA GLU A 515 -24.26 -3.04 3.47
C GLU A 515 -25.08 -3.93 2.52
N HIS A 516 -24.38 -4.31 1.44
CA HIS A 516 -24.43 -5.59 0.75
C HIS A 516 -23.07 -6.28 0.91
N PRO A 517 -23.00 -7.60 1.11
CA PRO A 517 -22.04 -8.46 0.42
C PRO A 517 -22.54 -8.78 -1.02
#